data_AF-A0A1J5QAS9-F1
#
_entry.id   AF-A0A1J5QAS9-F1
#
_cell.length_a   1.000
_cell.length_b   1.000
_cell.length_c   1.000
_cell.angle_alpha   90.00
_cell.angle_beta   90.00
_cell.angle_gamma   90.00
#
_symmetry.space_group_name_H-M   'P 1'
#
loop_
_entity.id
_entity.type
_entity.pdbx_description
1 polymer ?
#
loop_
_entity_poly.entity_id
_entity_poly.type
_entity_poly.pdbx_seq_one_letter_code
_entity_poly.pdbx_strand_id
1 'polypeptide(L)'
;MREMTPHQRQLVEALCDPARYPHAARRVRLVETHISWVLLAGRYAYKIKKALDLGFLDFTTLARRRFYCEEEIRLNRRLAPQLYLDVVAIGGSPQSPVLGEDDPAIEYAVRMRRFAASKQMDRQLALALVTPTHIDRLATLIARFHAGLPTAPQDSPFGTPREIQAPARQNFDQLAPLLEPADLALLERLRAAIEGEYAACAPWMERRRREGWVRECHGDLHLGNIVLIRGQPTPFDGIEFNPALRWIDVMSEVAFLVMDLLDRSRPDLAFRFLNGYLELTGDYAGVNLLRFYLAYRAMVRAKISAIFARQRDTRPEPAGRAMAACHGYLALASKCLAPQRPALIITHGLPGSGKTTVAQAALERLQAVRIRSDVERKRLFGLAPLERSRSGVGDGIYSAEGTQRTYARLHQLARDLLTAGFPVIVDAAFLRQAEREQFRQLACEMGLPFVMLNIRSAPAILRQRILQRMTRAKDASEADLQVLQVLQAAQEPLMPEELACTVDFLDGDMTGNEASWSALKKLTAPQDPSQ
;
A
#
# COMPACT_ATOMS: atom_id res chain seq x y z
N MET A 1 2.13 -24.31 -23.64
CA MET A 1 0.80 -24.39 -23.01
C MET A 1 0.19 -25.72 -23.41
N ARG A 2 0.03 -26.69 -22.48
CA ARG A 2 -0.75 -27.89 -22.80
C ARG A 2 -2.20 -27.47 -22.95
N GLU A 3 -2.78 -27.78 -24.10
CA GLU A 3 -4.16 -27.47 -24.43
C GLU A 3 -5.12 -28.08 -23.41
N MET A 4 -6.16 -27.31 -23.13
CA MET A 4 -7.31 -27.59 -22.29
C MET A 4 -7.88 -29.00 -22.53
N THR A 5 -8.16 -29.74 -21.47
CA THR A 5 -8.89 -31.02 -21.60
C THR A 5 -10.29 -30.74 -22.16
N PRO A 6 -10.71 -31.36 -23.28
CA PRO A 6 -12.04 -31.15 -23.90
C PRO A 6 -13.22 -31.27 -22.91
N HIS A 7 -13.04 -32.14 -21.90
CA HIS A 7 -14.01 -32.40 -20.85
C HIS A 7 -14.39 -31.16 -20.03
N GLN A 8 -13.42 -30.33 -19.62
CA GLN A 8 -13.73 -29.16 -18.80
C GLN A 8 -14.45 -28.06 -19.60
N ARG A 9 -14.16 -27.91 -20.89
CA ARG A 9 -14.88 -26.94 -21.75
C ARG A 9 -16.35 -27.31 -21.86
N GLN A 10 -16.64 -28.57 -22.15
CA GLN A 10 -18.01 -29.07 -22.21
C GLN A 10 -18.76 -28.84 -20.88
N LEU A 11 -18.11 -29.13 -19.75
CA LEU A 11 -18.67 -28.87 -18.42
C LEU A 11 -19.03 -27.38 -18.22
N VAL A 12 -18.14 -26.47 -18.58
CA VAL A 12 -18.36 -25.02 -18.40
C VAL A 12 -19.43 -24.48 -19.35
N GLU A 13 -19.47 -24.98 -20.59
CA GLU A 13 -20.51 -24.66 -21.57
C GLU A 13 -21.88 -25.14 -21.08
N ALA A 14 -21.97 -26.37 -20.56
CA ALA A 14 -23.21 -26.89 -20.00
C ALA A 14 -23.68 -26.09 -18.76
N LEU A 15 -22.75 -25.67 -17.90
CA LEU A 15 -23.07 -24.80 -16.76
C LEU A 15 -23.45 -23.36 -17.16
N CYS A 16 -23.37 -22.98 -18.44
CA CYS A 16 -23.93 -21.69 -18.87
C CYS A 16 -25.47 -21.71 -18.96
N ASP A 17 -26.09 -22.90 -18.92
CA ASP A 17 -27.54 -23.07 -18.81
C ASP A 17 -28.05 -22.67 -17.42
N PRO A 18 -28.92 -21.65 -17.29
CA PRO A 18 -29.44 -21.22 -16.01
C PRO A 18 -30.27 -22.28 -15.27
N ALA A 19 -30.83 -23.29 -15.96
CA ALA A 19 -31.60 -24.37 -15.33
C ALA A 19 -30.74 -25.33 -14.48
N ARG A 20 -29.40 -25.26 -14.61
CA ARG A 20 -28.45 -26.10 -13.88
C ARG A 20 -28.13 -25.62 -12.46
N TYR A 21 -28.74 -24.51 -12.02
CA TYR A 21 -28.49 -23.92 -10.72
C TYR A 21 -29.67 -24.16 -9.76
N PRO A 22 -29.41 -24.54 -8.49
CA PRO A 22 -30.46 -24.78 -7.50
C PRO A 22 -31.14 -23.49 -7.01
N HIS A 23 -30.67 -22.34 -7.46
CA HIS A 23 -31.20 -21.02 -7.14
C HIS A 23 -31.60 -20.28 -8.42
N ALA A 24 -32.41 -19.23 -8.27
CA ALA A 24 -32.86 -18.44 -9.41
C ALA A 24 -31.69 -17.74 -10.15
N ALA A 25 -31.27 -18.33 -11.26
CA ALA A 25 -30.38 -17.72 -12.24
C ALA A 25 -31.19 -17.43 -13.51
N ARG A 26 -31.36 -16.16 -13.88
CA ARG A 26 -32.01 -15.80 -15.16
C ARG A 26 -31.05 -15.89 -16.35
N ARG A 27 -29.76 -15.69 -16.11
CA ARG A 27 -28.71 -15.70 -17.14
C ARG A 27 -27.37 -16.15 -16.57
N VAL A 28 -26.78 -17.09 -17.30
CA VAL A 28 -25.37 -17.52 -17.35
C VAL A 28 -24.40 -16.46 -17.88
N ARG A 29 -23.50 -15.80 -17.13
CA ARG A 29 -22.37 -15.09 -17.77
C ARG A 29 -21.05 -15.74 -17.41
N LEU A 30 -20.36 -16.28 -18.41
CA LEU A 30 -18.99 -16.76 -18.30
C LEU A 30 -18.00 -15.59 -18.37
N VAL A 31 -17.03 -15.58 -17.47
CA VAL A 31 -15.85 -14.72 -17.47
C VAL A 31 -14.62 -15.62 -17.40
N GLU A 32 -13.72 -15.49 -18.37
CA GLU A 32 -12.53 -16.32 -18.44
C GLU A 32 -11.29 -15.55 -17.94
N THR A 33 -10.58 -16.15 -16.97
CA THR A 33 -9.28 -15.68 -16.48
C THR A 33 -8.15 -16.54 -17.06
N HIS A 34 -6.89 -16.21 -16.75
CA HIS A 34 -5.74 -16.99 -17.21
C HIS A 34 -5.76 -18.43 -16.67
N ILE A 35 -6.28 -18.62 -15.46
CA ILE A 35 -6.17 -19.87 -14.70
C ILE A 35 -7.53 -20.41 -14.22
N SER A 36 -8.63 -19.73 -14.54
CA SER A 36 -9.97 -20.10 -14.09
C SER A 36 -11.08 -19.66 -15.04
N TRP A 37 -12.24 -20.27 -14.89
CA TRP A 37 -13.53 -19.81 -15.42
C TRP A 37 -14.41 -19.33 -14.28
N VAL A 38 -15.10 -18.21 -14.46
CA VAL A 38 -16.00 -17.64 -13.47
C VAL A 38 -17.40 -17.55 -14.07
N LEU A 39 -18.31 -18.37 -13.56
CA LEU A 39 -19.72 -18.39 -13.95
C LEU A 39 -20.53 -17.49 -13.03
N LEU A 40 -21.07 -16.40 -13.57
CA LEU A 40 -21.88 -15.44 -12.83
C LEU A 40 -23.37 -15.80 -12.93
N ALA A 41 -23.89 -16.52 -11.94
CA ALA A 41 -25.23 -17.07 -11.91
C ALA A 41 -26.07 -16.47 -10.78
N GLY A 42 -27.03 -15.60 -11.14
CA GLY A 42 -27.88 -14.93 -10.16
C GLY A 42 -27.06 -14.10 -9.15
N ARG A 43 -27.22 -14.42 -7.85
CA ARG A 43 -26.51 -13.76 -6.73
C ARG A 43 -25.11 -14.34 -6.46
N TYR A 44 -24.73 -15.40 -7.18
CA TYR A 44 -23.49 -16.13 -6.94
C TYR A 44 -22.53 -16.07 -8.13
N ALA A 45 -21.27 -16.33 -7.83
CA ALA A 45 -20.22 -16.60 -8.80
C ALA A 45 -19.58 -17.95 -8.47
N TYR A 46 -19.28 -18.75 -9.48
CA TYR A 46 -18.63 -20.06 -9.35
C TYR A 46 -17.32 -20.03 -10.11
N LYS A 47 -16.19 -20.09 -9.39
CA LYS A 47 -14.84 -20.09 -9.98
C LYS A 47 -14.32 -21.53 -10.08
N ILE A 48 -14.18 -22.01 -11.31
CA ILE A 48 -13.64 -23.34 -11.64
C ILE A 48 -12.20 -23.16 -12.13
N LYS A 49 -11.26 -23.94 -11.59
CA LYS A 49 -9.85 -23.87 -11.97
C LYS A 49 -9.60 -24.63 -13.28
N LYS A 50 -8.86 -24.03 -14.20
CA LYS A 50 -8.48 -24.69 -15.47
C LYS A 50 -7.47 -25.81 -15.18
N ALA A 51 -7.65 -26.97 -15.82
CA ALA A 51 -6.73 -28.10 -15.72
C ALA A 51 -5.47 -27.82 -16.55
N LEU A 52 -4.51 -27.12 -15.96
CA LEU A 52 -3.26 -26.73 -16.60
C LEU A 52 -2.10 -26.67 -15.59
N ASP A 53 -0.89 -26.65 -16.12
CA ASP A 53 0.35 -26.46 -15.39
C ASP A 53 1.14 -25.32 -16.07
N LEU A 54 1.48 -24.28 -15.29
CA LEU A 54 2.27 -23.12 -15.75
C LEU A 54 3.66 -23.08 -15.12
N GLY A 55 4.11 -24.15 -14.45
CA GLY A 55 5.37 -24.24 -13.72
C GLY A 55 5.34 -23.56 -12.35
N PHE A 56 4.58 -22.46 -12.19
CA PHE A 56 4.36 -21.80 -10.89
C PHE A 56 3.02 -22.16 -10.24
N LEU A 57 2.17 -22.93 -10.94
CA LEU A 57 0.92 -23.49 -10.44
C LEU A 57 0.63 -24.78 -11.19
N ASP A 58 0.02 -25.75 -10.50
CA ASP A 58 -0.38 -27.04 -11.08
C ASP A 58 -1.82 -27.39 -10.66
N PHE A 59 -2.74 -27.28 -11.61
CA PHE A 59 -4.16 -27.61 -11.47
C PHE A 59 -4.56 -28.85 -12.30
N THR A 60 -3.59 -29.65 -12.73
CA THR A 60 -3.81 -30.73 -13.71
C THR A 60 -4.74 -31.83 -13.21
N THR A 61 -4.63 -32.21 -11.93
CA THR A 61 -5.45 -33.27 -11.33
C THR A 61 -6.67 -32.71 -10.58
N LEU A 62 -7.74 -33.48 -10.54
CA LEU A 62 -8.96 -33.11 -9.81
C LEU A 62 -8.68 -32.87 -8.31
N ALA A 63 -7.85 -33.71 -7.69
CA ALA A 63 -7.44 -33.56 -6.29
C ALA A 63 -6.70 -32.22 -6.05
N ARG A 64 -5.80 -31.80 -6.95
CA ARG A 64 -5.14 -30.49 -6.86
C ARG A 64 -6.13 -29.35 -7.01
N ARG A 65 -7.10 -29.45 -7.92
CA ARG A 65 -8.13 -28.41 -8.07
C ARG A 65 -8.98 -28.28 -6.81
N ARG A 66 -9.40 -29.40 -6.21
CA ARG A 66 -10.08 -29.40 -4.89
C ARG A 66 -9.23 -28.68 -3.84
N PHE A 67 -7.99 -29.11 -3.66
CA PHE A 67 -7.06 -28.54 -2.67
C PHE A 67 -6.92 -27.02 -2.85
N TYR A 68 -6.71 -26.54 -4.07
CA TYR A 68 -6.58 -25.10 -4.30
C TYR A 68 -7.91 -24.34 -4.21
N CYS A 69 -9.06 -24.97 -4.44
CA CYS A 69 -10.36 -24.36 -4.11
C CYS A 69 -10.51 -24.16 -2.60
N GLU A 70 -10.09 -25.15 -1.80
CA GLU A 70 -10.09 -25.08 -0.33
C GLU A 70 -9.11 -24.02 0.18
N GLU A 71 -7.89 -23.95 -0.38
CA GLU A 71 -6.91 -22.90 -0.06
C GLU A 71 -7.41 -21.50 -0.42
N GLU A 72 -8.09 -21.34 -1.56
CA GLU A 72 -8.68 -20.06 -1.95
C GLU A 72 -9.71 -19.59 -0.93
N ILE A 73 -10.57 -20.49 -0.43
CA ILE A 73 -11.51 -20.20 0.66
C ILE A 73 -10.77 -19.84 1.94
N ARG A 74 -9.78 -20.64 2.37
CA ARG A 74 -9.00 -20.41 3.60
C ARG A 74 -8.35 -19.03 3.60
N LEU A 75 -7.67 -18.69 2.49
CA LEU A 75 -6.86 -17.48 2.38
C LEU A 75 -7.73 -16.23 2.22
N ASN A 76 -8.75 -16.28 1.37
CA ASN A 76 -9.52 -15.09 1.04
C ASN A 76 -10.60 -14.74 2.06
N ARG A 77 -11.10 -15.71 2.84
CA ARG A 77 -12.01 -15.41 3.96
C ARG A 77 -11.38 -14.54 5.05
N ARG A 78 -10.05 -14.44 5.12
CA ARG A 78 -9.34 -13.57 6.07
C ARG A 78 -9.65 -12.08 5.85
N LEU A 79 -9.90 -11.67 4.61
CA LEU A 79 -10.20 -10.28 4.22
C LEU A 79 -11.61 -10.10 3.65
N ALA A 80 -12.23 -11.17 3.12
CA ALA A 80 -13.55 -11.14 2.51
C ALA A 80 -14.45 -12.32 2.92
N PRO A 81 -14.69 -12.55 4.22
CA PRO A 81 -15.48 -13.69 4.70
C PRO A 81 -16.92 -13.69 4.15
N GLN A 82 -17.47 -12.52 3.84
CA GLN A 82 -18.79 -12.35 3.24
C GLN A 82 -18.85 -12.70 1.75
N LEU A 83 -17.71 -12.73 1.04
CA LEU A 83 -17.65 -13.07 -0.38
C LEU A 83 -17.44 -14.56 -0.60
N TYR A 84 -16.54 -15.19 0.14
CA TYR A 84 -16.11 -16.57 -0.07
C TYR A 84 -16.95 -17.56 0.75
N LEU A 85 -17.85 -18.29 0.09
CA LEU A 85 -18.91 -19.06 0.76
C LEU A 85 -18.53 -20.50 1.05
N ASP A 86 -18.04 -21.26 0.09
CA ASP A 86 -17.59 -22.66 0.24
C ASP A 86 -17.02 -23.21 -1.07
N VAL A 87 -16.51 -24.44 -1.02
CA VAL A 87 -16.19 -25.25 -2.20
C VAL A 87 -17.40 -26.13 -2.50
N VAL A 88 -17.81 -26.17 -3.77
CA VAL A 88 -18.93 -26.95 -4.26
C VAL A 88 -18.40 -28.02 -5.22
N ALA A 89 -18.73 -29.29 -4.94
CA ALA A 89 -18.50 -30.39 -5.86
C ALA A 89 -19.44 -30.30 -7.06
N ILE A 90 -18.99 -30.77 -8.21
CA ILE A 90 -19.77 -30.87 -9.44
C ILE A 90 -19.71 -32.32 -9.86
N GLY A 91 -20.86 -33.01 -9.80
CA GLY A 91 -21.02 -34.40 -10.21
C GLY A 91 -21.70 -34.53 -11.58
N GLY A 92 -22.22 -35.71 -11.87
CA GLY A 92 -22.86 -36.05 -13.15
C GLY A 92 -21.84 -36.26 -14.28
N SER A 93 -22.23 -35.89 -15.50
CA SER A 93 -21.35 -35.96 -16.68
C SER A 93 -20.96 -34.55 -17.16
N PRO A 94 -19.87 -34.38 -17.93
CA PRO A 94 -19.51 -33.07 -18.49
C PRO A 94 -20.62 -32.42 -19.34
N GLN A 95 -21.52 -33.21 -19.94
CA GLN A 95 -22.64 -32.71 -20.73
C GLN A 95 -23.89 -32.41 -19.89
N SER A 96 -23.97 -32.99 -18.69
CA SER A 96 -25.06 -32.82 -17.76
C SER A 96 -24.53 -32.68 -16.32
N PRO A 97 -23.76 -31.61 -16.03
CA PRO A 97 -23.16 -31.41 -14.73
C PRO A 97 -24.21 -31.04 -13.69
N VAL A 98 -24.00 -31.49 -12.45
CA VAL A 98 -24.90 -31.24 -11.31
C VAL A 98 -24.11 -30.60 -10.16
N LEU A 99 -24.51 -29.40 -9.75
CA LEU A 99 -23.87 -28.68 -8.65
C LEU A 99 -24.28 -29.24 -7.29
N GLY A 100 -23.31 -29.55 -6.45
CA GLY A 100 -23.51 -30.08 -5.10
C GLY A 100 -23.57 -31.60 -5.02
N GLU A 101 -23.42 -32.30 -6.14
CA GLU A 101 -23.29 -33.76 -6.18
C GLU A 101 -21.81 -34.14 -6.06
N ASP A 102 -21.47 -34.95 -5.05
CA ASP A 102 -20.09 -35.25 -4.65
C ASP A 102 -19.65 -36.71 -4.89
N ASP A 103 -20.54 -37.58 -5.39
CA ASP A 103 -20.24 -39.01 -5.63
C ASP A 103 -20.67 -39.52 -7.04
N PRO A 104 -19.72 -39.66 -8.00
CA PRO A 104 -18.38 -39.10 -7.99
C PRO A 104 -18.38 -37.63 -8.46
N ALA A 105 -17.67 -36.77 -7.73
CA ALA A 105 -17.33 -35.44 -8.23
C ALA A 105 -16.43 -35.54 -9.48
N ILE A 106 -16.81 -34.83 -10.55
CA ILE A 106 -16.02 -34.66 -11.78
C ILE A 106 -15.26 -33.33 -11.82
N GLU A 107 -15.68 -32.34 -11.02
CA GLU A 107 -15.01 -31.04 -10.88
C GLU A 107 -15.35 -30.35 -9.54
N TYR A 108 -14.61 -29.30 -9.19
CA TYR A 108 -14.89 -28.43 -8.04
C TYR A 108 -14.95 -26.96 -8.44
N ALA A 109 -15.78 -26.19 -7.73
CA ALA A 109 -15.86 -24.74 -7.86
C ALA A 109 -15.79 -24.03 -6.51
N VAL A 110 -15.13 -22.88 -6.47
CA VAL A 110 -15.27 -21.93 -5.37
C VAL A 110 -16.57 -21.16 -5.57
N ARG A 111 -17.52 -21.30 -4.65
CA ARG A 111 -18.78 -20.55 -4.64
C ARG A 111 -18.59 -19.25 -3.87
N MET A 112 -18.94 -18.15 -4.51
CA MET A 112 -18.80 -16.80 -3.95
C MET A 112 -20.09 -16.00 -4.09
N ARG A 113 -20.27 -14.97 -3.24
CA ARG A 113 -21.25 -13.92 -3.52
C ARG A 113 -20.76 -13.07 -4.67
N ARG A 114 -21.62 -12.89 -5.66
CA ARG A 114 -21.34 -12.01 -6.80
C ARG A 114 -21.40 -10.55 -6.37
N PHE A 115 -20.46 -9.76 -6.86
CA PHE A 115 -20.52 -8.30 -6.80
C PHE A 115 -20.46 -7.71 -8.22
N ALA A 116 -20.89 -6.46 -8.37
CA ALA A 116 -20.80 -5.76 -9.64
C ALA A 116 -19.35 -5.35 -9.90
N ALA A 117 -18.80 -5.72 -11.05
CA ALA A 117 -17.42 -5.41 -11.39
C ALA A 117 -17.15 -3.89 -11.44
N SER A 118 -18.18 -3.06 -11.70
CA SER A 118 -18.08 -1.60 -11.58
C SER A 118 -17.68 -1.10 -10.18
N LYS A 119 -17.87 -1.91 -9.13
CA LYS A 119 -17.50 -1.60 -7.75
C LYS A 119 -16.04 -1.94 -7.40
N GLN A 120 -15.28 -2.54 -8.31
CA GLN A 120 -13.83 -2.70 -8.15
C GLN A 120 -13.16 -1.34 -8.02
N MET A 121 -12.18 -1.23 -7.14
CA MET A 121 -11.64 0.04 -6.68
C MET A 121 -10.84 0.75 -7.76
N ASP A 122 -10.24 0.01 -8.69
CA ASP A 122 -9.61 0.53 -9.90
C ASP A 122 -10.61 1.28 -10.80
N ARG A 123 -11.82 0.74 -10.98
CA ARG A 123 -12.90 1.39 -11.75
C ARG A 123 -13.53 2.54 -11.00
N GLN A 124 -13.71 2.39 -9.69
CA GLN A 124 -14.20 3.48 -8.84
C GLN A 124 -13.21 4.65 -8.81
N LEU A 125 -11.90 4.36 -8.86
CA LEU A 125 -10.86 5.40 -8.93
C LEU A 125 -10.90 6.16 -10.26
N ALA A 126 -11.07 5.45 -11.37
CA ALA A 126 -11.23 6.05 -12.70
C ALA A 126 -12.46 6.98 -12.79
N LEU A 127 -13.49 6.73 -11.97
CA LEU A 127 -14.69 7.57 -11.84
C LEU A 127 -14.58 8.64 -10.74
N ALA A 128 -13.40 8.82 -10.14
CA ALA A 128 -13.15 9.73 -9.01
C ALA A 128 -14.06 9.47 -7.77
N LEU A 129 -14.53 8.24 -7.58
CA LEU A 129 -15.40 7.85 -6.46
C LEU A 129 -14.63 7.30 -5.25
N VAL A 130 -13.32 7.07 -5.38
CA VAL A 130 -12.46 6.69 -4.26
C VAL A 130 -12.09 7.94 -3.46
N THR A 131 -12.49 7.94 -2.19
CA THR A 131 -12.29 9.06 -1.26
C THR A 131 -11.09 8.81 -0.34
N PRO A 132 -10.53 9.86 0.28
CA PRO A 132 -9.48 9.71 1.29
C PRO A 132 -9.89 8.78 2.45
N THR A 133 -11.16 8.81 2.86
CA THR A 133 -11.69 7.91 3.90
C THR A 133 -11.67 6.43 3.48
N HIS A 134 -11.86 6.10 2.20
CA HIS A 134 -11.68 4.72 1.75
C HIS A 134 -10.22 4.28 1.93
N ILE A 135 -9.27 5.16 1.64
CA ILE A 135 -7.84 4.88 1.80
C ILE A 135 -7.45 4.70 3.27
N ASP A 136 -7.95 5.55 4.18
CA ASP A 136 -7.68 5.41 5.62
C ASP A 136 -8.19 4.08 6.18
N ARG A 137 -9.39 3.66 5.75
CA ARG A 137 -9.99 2.38 6.13
C ARG A 137 -9.17 1.21 5.62
N LEU A 138 -8.68 1.31 4.38
CA LEU A 138 -7.83 0.30 3.78
C LEU A 138 -6.49 0.20 4.51
N ALA A 139 -5.83 1.32 4.81
CA ALA A 139 -4.60 1.35 5.62
C ALA A 139 -4.82 0.68 6.99
N THR A 140 -5.93 0.99 7.65
CA THR A 140 -6.30 0.38 8.94
C THR A 140 -6.54 -1.13 8.81
N LEU A 141 -7.27 -1.56 7.77
CA LEU A 141 -7.56 -2.96 7.51
C LEU A 141 -6.27 -3.75 7.28
N ILE A 142 -5.39 -3.26 6.40
CA ILE A 142 -4.14 -3.94 6.03
C ILE A 142 -3.15 -3.94 7.19
N ALA A 143 -3.01 -2.85 7.94
CA ALA A 143 -2.16 -2.82 9.14
C ALA A 143 -2.59 -3.86 10.18
N ARG A 144 -3.89 -3.98 10.45
CA ARG A 144 -4.44 -5.00 11.37
C ARG A 144 -4.28 -6.41 10.83
N PHE A 145 -4.56 -6.59 9.54
CA PHE A 145 -4.39 -7.87 8.86
C PHE A 145 -2.95 -8.35 8.98
N HIS A 146 -1.98 -7.54 8.54
CA HIS A 146 -0.57 -7.86 8.65
C HIS A 146 -0.15 -8.16 10.08
N ALA A 147 -0.51 -7.32 11.05
CA ALA A 147 -0.17 -7.51 12.46
C ALA A 147 -0.70 -8.84 13.05
N GLY A 148 -1.86 -9.31 12.59
CA GLY A 148 -2.48 -10.57 13.02
C GLY A 148 -2.05 -11.82 12.26
N LEU A 149 -1.26 -11.69 11.19
CA LEU A 149 -0.77 -12.85 10.41
C LEU A 149 0.40 -13.57 11.10
N PRO A 150 0.53 -14.89 10.88
CA PRO A 150 1.70 -15.63 11.33
C PRO A 150 2.97 -15.13 10.64
N THR A 151 4.07 -15.14 11.37
CA THR A 151 5.41 -14.90 10.83
C THR A 151 5.89 -16.12 10.06
N ALA A 152 6.67 -15.92 9.00
CA ALA A 152 7.28 -17.02 8.26
C ALA A 152 8.17 -17.87 9.20
N PRO A 153 8.13 -19.21 9.09
CA PRO A 153 9.05 -20.08 9.83
C PRO A 153 10.51 -19.70 9.53
N GLN A 154 11.37 -19.67 10.55
CA GLN A 154 12.76 -19.19 10.39
C GLN A 154 13.61 -20.10 9.48
N ASP A 155 13.28 -21.39 9.43
CA ASP A 155 13.85 -22.42 8.59
C ASP A 155 13.29 -22.44 7.16
N SER A 156 12.21 -21.69 6.91
CA SER A 156 11.64 -21.57 5.57
C SER A 156 12.51 -20.66 4.67
N PRO A 157 12.51 -20.88 3.35
CA PRO A 157 13.22 -20.02 2.41
C PRO A 157 12.54 -18.66 2.19
N PHE A 158 11.33 -18.46 2.74
CA PHE A 158 10.50 -17.29 2.45
C PHE A 158 11.13 -15.99 2.94
N GLY A 159 11.06 -14.97 2.08
CA GLY A 159 11.59 -13.64 2.36
C GLY A 159 13.11 -13.55 2.50
N THR A 160 13.85 -14.61 2.15
CA THR A 160 15.31 -14.49 1.99
C THR A 160 15.62 -13.55 0.82
N PRO A 161 16.74 -12.81 0.86
CA PRO A 161 17.13 -11.93 -0.25
C PRO A 161 17.14 -12.64 -1.61
N ARG A 162 17.62 -13.90 -1.64
CA ARG A 162 17.65 -14.73 -2.86
C ARG A 162 16.25 -15.03 -3.41
N GLU A 163 15.30 -15.42 -2.55
CA GLU A 163 13.92 -15.71 -2.98
C GLU A 163 13.17 -14.46 -3.43
N ILE A 164 13.57 -13.28 -2.95
CA ILE A 164 13.04 -11.99 -3.44
C ILE A 164 13.68 -11.62 -4.78
N GLN A 165 15.00 -11.82 -4.92
CA GLN A 165 15.76 -11.43 -6.11
C GLN A 165 15.44 -12.29 -7.33
N ALA A 166 15.28 -13.61 -7.16
CA ALA A 166 15.10 -14.52 -8.29
C ALA A 166 13.86 -14.19 -9.14
N PRO A 167 12.66 -13.98 -8.58
CA PRO A 167 11.51 -13.51 -9.35
C PRO A 167 11.69 -12.10 -9.94
N ALA A 168 12.42 -11.21 -9.25
CA ALA A 168 12.72 -9.87 -9.76
C ALA A 168 13.59 -9.93 -11.02
N ARG A 169 14.63 -10.78 -11.04
CA ARG A 169 15.47 -11.05 -12.21
C ARG A 169 14.69 -11.71 -13.34
N GLN A 170 13.89 -12.72 -13.01
CA GLN A 170 13.08 -13.45 -13.98
C GLN A 170 12.12 -12.54 -14.77
N ASN A 171 11.66 -11.44 -14.18
CA ASN A 171 10.83 -10.45 -14.90
C ASN A 171 11.55 -9.89 -16.14
N PHE A 172 12.86 -9.66 -16.09
CA PHE A 172 13.62 -9.15 -17.23
C PHE A 172 13.71 -10.20 -18.34
N ASP A 173 14.05 -11.44 -17.98
CA ASP A 173 14.22 -12.53 -18.94
C ASP A 173 12.91 -12.87 -19.66
N GLN A 174 11.80 -12.78 -18.92
CA GLN A 174 10.46 -13.02 -19.48
C GLN A 174 9.93 -11.82 -20.30
N LEU A 175 10.39 -10.61 -20.00
CA LEU A 175 9.93 -9.40 -20.68
C LEU A 175 10.72 -9.11 -21.96
N ALA A 176 12.03 -9.35 -21.97
CA ALA A 176 12.90 -9.14 -23.13
C ALA A 176 12.36 -9.71 -24.46
N PRO A 177 11.87 -10.97 -24.55
CA PRO A 177 11.34 -11.51 -25.81
C PRO A 177 9.97 -10.94 -26.21
N LEU A 178 9.30 -10.18 -25.34
CA LEU A 178 7.98 -9.60 -25.59
C LEU A 178 8.04 -8.14 -26.06
N LEU A 179 9.18 -7.48 -25.87
CA LEU A 179 9.42 -6.08 -26.19
C LEU A 179 9.99 -5.88 -27.59
N GLU A 180 9.87 -4.66 -28.11
CA GLU A 180 10.50 -4.27 -29.37
C GLU A 180 11.98 -3.90 -29.15
N PRO A 181 12.85 -3.98 -30.17
CA PRO A 181 14.29 -3.68 -30.02
C PRO A 181 14.59 -2.31 -29.41
N ALA A 182 13.75 -1.30 -29.66
CA ALA A 182 13.89 0.04 -29.11
C ALA A 182 13.76 0.09 -27.57
N ASP A 183 13.02 -0.85 -26.97
CA ASP A 183 12.78 -0.90 -25.53
C ASP A 183 13.89 -1.62 -24.75
N LEU A 184 14.72 -2.43 -25.43
CA LEU A 184 15.73 -3.26 -24.78
C LEU A 184 16.80 -2.42 -24.07
N ALA A 185 17.17 -1.27 -24.63
CA ALA A 185 18.12 -0.36 -23.98
C ALA A 185 17.56 0.21 -22.66
N LEU A 186 16.25 0.48 -22.59
CA LEU A 186 15.59 0.88 -21.34
C LEU A 186 15.59 -0.28 -20.34
N LEU A 187 15.26 -1.50 -20.81
CA LEU A 187 15.21 -2.68 -19.98
C LEU A 187 16.57 -2.99 -19.32
N GLU A 188 17.68 -2.87 -20.05
CA GLU A 188 19.02 -3.08 -19.50
C GLU A 188 19.41 -2.01 -18.47
N ARG A 189 19.10 -0.73 -18.71
CA ARG A 189 19.32 0.33 -17.71
C ARG A 189 18.53 0.07 -16.43
N LEU A 190 17.28 -0.36 -16.57
CA LEU A 190 16.43 -0.76 -15.44
C LEU A 190 16.99 -1.96 -14.70
N ARG A 191 17.54 -2.95 -15.42
CA ARG A 191 18.19 -4.12 -14.81
C ARG A 191 19.36 -3.67 -13.93
N ALA A 192 20.25 -2.84 -14.45
CA ALA A 192 21.37 -2.31 -13.69
C ALA A 192 20.92 -1.51 -12.45
N ALA A 193 19.90 -0.67 -12.58
CA ALA A 193 19.35 0.12 -11.47
C ALA A 193 18.72 -0.76 -10.38
N ILE A 194 17.92 -1.78 -10.75
CA ILE A 194 17.29 -2.70 -9.80
C ILE A 194 18.33 -3.55 -9.08
N GLU A 195 19.37 -4.03 -9.78
CA GLU A 195 20.45 -4.80 -9.16
C GLU A 195 21.27 -3.95 -8.16
N GLY A 196 21.54 -2.68 -8.50
CA GLY A 196 22.18 -1.74 -7.58
C GLY A 196 21.34 -1.48 -6.32
N GLU A 197 20.05 -1.21 -6.49
CA GLU A 197 19.13 -0.99 -5.37
C GLU A 197 18.97 -2.26 -4.51
N TYR A 198 18.92 -3.44 -5.13
CA TYR A 198 18.87 -4.71 -4.42
C TYR A 198 20.07 -4.91 -3.50
N ALA A 199 21.29 -4.56 -3.96
CA ALA A 199 22.49 -4.70 -3.15
C ALA A 199 22.41 -3.87 -1.85
N ALA A 200 21.85 -2.66 -1.91
CA ALA A 200 21.59 -1.82 -0.73
C ALA A 200 20.46 -2.38 0.16
N CYS A 201 19.47 -3.04 -0.45
CA CYS A 201 18.30 -3.59 0.23
C CYS A 201 18.56 -4.96 0.90
N ALA A 202 19.49 -5.77 0.40
CA ALA A 202 19.70 -7.15 0.87
C ALA A 202 19.93 -7.27 2.40
N PRO A 203 20.74 -6.43 3.06
CA PRO A 203 20.89 -6.46 4.51
C PRO A 203 19.57 -6.15 5.25
N TRP A 204 18.76 -5.24 4.72
CA TRP A 204 17.45 -4.91 5.29
C TRP A 204 16.45 -6.05 5.11
N MET A 205 16.44 -6.74 3.97
CA MET A 205 15.59 -7.91 3.75
C MET A 205 15.89 -9.01 4.79
N GLU A 206 17.17 -9.31 5.04
CA GLU A 206 17.53 -10.34 6.04
C GLU A 206 17.16 -9.91 7.45
N ARG A 207 17.43 -8.65 7.81
CA ARG A 207 17.02 -8.09 9.10
C ARG A 207 15.51 -8.23 9.31
N ARG A 208 14.73 -7.87 8.30
CA ARG A 208 13.26 -7.90 8.36
C ARG A 208 12.70 -9.31 8.44
N ARG A 209 13.31 -10.25 7.74
CA ARG A 209 13.00 -11.69 7.86
C ARG A 209 13.18 -12.16 9.30
N ARG A 210 14.32 -11.86 9.92
CA ARG A 210 14.62 -12.22 11.32
C ARG A 210 13.68 -11.54 12.33
N GLU A 211 13.26 -10.30 12.06
CA GLU A 211 12.34 -9.54 12.89
C GLU A 211 10.86 -9.90 12.68
N GLY A 212 10.53 -10.88 11.82
CA GLY A 212 9.16 -11.37 11.65
C GLY A 212 8.27 -10.49 10.77
N TRP A 213 8.86 -9.71 9.85
CA TRP A 213 8.13 -8.89 8.88
C TRP A 213 7.71 -9.64 7.61
N VAL A 214 8.15 -10.89 7.45
CA VAL A 214 7.72 -11.80 6.38
C VAL A 214 6.54 -12.61 6.90
N ARG A 215 5.38 -12.52 6.23
CA ARG A 215 4.09 -13.06 6.70
C ARG A 215 3.28 -13.67 5.56
N GLU A 216 2.26 -14.50 5.87
CA GLU A 216 1.34 -15.10 4.87
C GLU A 216 0.30 -14.06 4.38
N CYS A 217 0.81 -13.06 3.69
CA CYS A 217 0.16 -11.91 3.07
C CYS A 217 -0.92 -12.29 2.03
N HIS A 218 -1.56 -11.29 1.41
CA HIS A 218 -2.48 -11.46 0.28
C HIS A 218 -1.74 -11.86 -1.01
N GLY A 219 -0.52 -11.33 -1.20
CA GLY A 219 0.36 -11.65 -2.34
C GLY A 219 0.08 -10.86 -3.62
N ASP A 220 -1.17 -10.44 -3.87
CA ASP A 220 -1.59 -9.68 -5.05
C ASP A 220 -2.49 -8.47 -4.73
N LEU A 221 -2.10 -7.66 -3.73
CA LEU A 221 -2.91 -6.54 -3.24
C LEU A 221 -2.78 -5.30 -4.15
N HIS A 222 -3.62 -5.23 -5.17
CA HIS A 222 -3.76 -4.06 -6.04
C HIS A 222 -5.24 -3.66 -6.20
N LEU A 223 -5.55 -2.48 -6.73
CA LEU A 223 -6.91 -1.91 -6.77
C LEU A 223 -7.94 -2.75 -7.55
N GLY A 224 -7.49 -3.54 -8.52
CA GLY A 224 -8.34 -4.49 -9.25
C GLY A 224 -8.82 -5.65 -8.38
N ASN A 225 -8.07 -5.97 -7.33
CA ASN A 225 -8.34 -7.00 -6.33
C ASN A 225 -8.92 -6.39 -5.03
N ILE A 226 -9.49 -5.19 -5.12
CA ILE A 226 -10.22 -4.55 -4.01
C ILE A 226 -11.59 -4.12 -4.53
N VAL A 227 -12.65 -4.44 -3.79
CA VAL A 227 -14.03 -4.05 -4.14
C VAL A 227 -14.66 -3.21 -3.04
N LEU A 228 -15.43 -2.18 -3.41
CA LEU A 228 -16.22 -1.40 -2.45
C LEU A 228 -17.56 -2.09 -2.18
N ILE A 229 -17.66 -2.78 -1.05
CA ILE A 229 -18.90 -3.42 -0.58
C ILE A 229 -19.51 -2.55 0.51
N ARG A 230 -20.71 -2.00 0.25
CA ARG A 230 -21.38 -1.07 1.18
C ARG A 230 -20.47 0.09 1.62
N GLY A 231 -19.64 0.59 0.70
CA GLY A 231 -18.67 1.67 0.96
C GLY A 231 -17.43 1.26 1.76
N GLN A 232 -17.18 -0.04 1.93
CA GLN A 232 -15.99 -0.56 2.60
C GLN A 232 -15.05 -1.22 1.58
N PRO A 233 -13.75 -0.84 1.55
CA PRO A 233 -12.77 -1.53 0.73
C PRO A 233 -12.58 -2.96 1.25
N THR A 234 -12.79 -3.94 0.38
CA THR A 234 -12.69 -5.36 0.68
C THR A 234 -11.72 -6.01 -0.32
N PRO A 235 -10.49 -6.34 0.08
CA PRO A 235 -9.58 -7.12 -0.74
C PRO A 235 -10.13 -8.52 -1.03
N PHE A 236 -9.90 -9.03 -2.25
CA PHE A 236 -10.32 -10.36 -2.69
C PHE A 236 -9.32 -10.89 -3.74
N ASP A 237 -9.37 -12.19 -4.04
CA ASP A 237 -8.52 -12.86 -5.05
C ASP A 237 -7.02 -12.87 -4.71
N GLY A 238 -6.69 -13.09 -3.44
CA GLY A 238 -5.33 -13.35 -2.97
C GLY A 238 -4.80 -14.71 -3.42
N ILE A 239 -3.48 -14.79 -3.59
CA ILE A 239 -2.80 -15.92 -4.26
C ILE A 239 -2.86 -17.21 -3.43
N GLU A 240 -3.60 -18.20 -3.92
CA GLU A 240 -3.73 -19.52 -3.29
C GLU A 240 -2.68 -20.53 -3.75
N PHE A 241 -2.20 -20.40 -4.99
CA PHE A 241 -1.51 -21.50 -5.68
C PHE A 241 0.01 -21.55 -5.46
N ASN A 242 0.64 -20.47 -5.01
CA ASN A 242 2.09 -20.44 -4.78
C ASN A 242 2.41 -19.75 -3.44
N PRO A 243 2.83 -20.52 -2.42
CA PRO A 243 3.20 -19.97 -1.11
C PRO A 243 4.27 -18.87 -1.20
N ALA A 244 5.27 -18.98 -2.07
CA ALA A 244 6.35 -18.00 -2.19
C ALA A 244 5.87 -16.62 -2.66
N LEU A 245 4.71 -16.54 -3.32
CA LEU A 245 4.11 -15.28 -3.75
C LEU A 245 3.25 -14.60 -2.66
N ARG A 246 2.92 -15.32 -1.59
CA ARG A 246 2.14 -14.79 -0.45
C ARG A 246 2.90 -14.77 0.87
N TRP A 247 3.93 -15.59 1.06
CA TRP A 247 4.87 -15.48 2.18
C TRP A 247 5.94 -14.45 1.83
N ILE A 248 5.56 -13.19 1.97
CA ILE A 248 6.35 -12.03 1.52
C ILE A 248 6.55 -11.05 2.66
N ASP A 249 7.53 -10.17 2.50
CA ASP A 249 7.65 -8.98 3.33
C ASP A 249 6.37 -8.14 3.23
N VAL A 250 5.79 -7.75 4.37
CA VAL A 250 4.58 -6.92 4.40
C VAL A 250 4.74 -5.61 3.63
N MET A 251 5.95 -5.06 3.56
CA MET A 251 6.22 -3.85 2.79
C MET A 251 6.18 -4.11 1.28
N SER A 252 6.43 -5.34 0.83
CA SER A 252 6.24 -5.74 -0.57
C SER A 252 4.77 -5.75 -0.97
N GLU A 253 3.86 -6.14 -0.05
CA GLU A 253 2.41 -6.04 -0.25
C GLU A 253 1.95 -4.58 -0.27
N VAL A 254 2.39 -3.78 0.71
CA VAL A 254 2.09 -2.33 0.79
C VAL A 254 2.55 -1.63 -0.49
N ALA A 255 3.77 -1.90 -0.95
CA ALA A 255 4.34 -1.33 -2.16
C ALA A 255 3.50 -1.66 -3.40
N PHE A 256 2.85 -2.82 -3.46
CA PHE A 256 2.02 -3.18 -4.61
C PHE A 256 0.84 -2.22 -4.77
N LEU A 257 0.12 -1.94 -3.67
CA LEU A 257 -0.99 -1.00 -3.70
C LEU A 257 -0.52 0.44 -3.94
N VAL A 258 0.59 0.86 -3.31
CA VAL A 258 1.19 2.19 -3.54
C VAL A 258 1.57 2.36 -5.01
N MET A 259 2.23 1.37 -5.61
CA MET A 259 2.62 1.37 -7.03
C MET A 259 1.39 1.48 -7.94
N ASP A 260 0.32 0.73 -7.69
CA ASP A 260 -0.91 0.79 -8.52
C ASP A 260 -1.62 2.15 -8.41
N LEU A 261 -1.56 2.82 -7.25
CA LEU A 261 -2.06 4.19 -7.11
C LEU A 261 -1.17 5.21 -7.84
N LEU A 262 0.15 5.02 -7.83
CA LEU A 262 1.09 5.88 -8.56
C LEU A 262 0.94 5.76 -10.07
N ASP A 263 0.80 4.53 -10.59
CA ASP A 263 0.52 4.25 -12.01
C ASP A 263 -0.75 4.97 -12.49
N ARG A 264 -1.76 5.04 -11.62
CA ARG A 264 -3.03 5.72 -11.90
C ARG A 264 -3.01 7.21 -11.61
N SER A 265 -1.83 7.81 -11.47
CA SER A 265 -1.63 9.24 -11.24
C SER A 265 -2.33 9.76 -9.98
N ARG A 266 -2.38 8.96 -8.91
CA ARG A 266 -2.94 9.32 -7.60
C ARG A 266 -1.91 9.21 -6.46
N PRO A 267 -0.80 9.98 -6.53
CA PRO A 267 0.21 10.01 -5.48
C PRO A 267 -0.33 10.49 -4.14
N ASP A 268 -1.35 11.35 -4.16
CA ASP A 268 -2.07 11.81 -2.98
C ASP A 268 -2.63 10.63 -2.16
N LEU A 269 -3.36 9.73 -2.83
CA LEU A 269 -3.92 8.55 -2.18
C LEU A 269 -2.85 7.50 -1.85
N ALA A 270 -1.82 7.37 -2.68
CA ALA A 270 -0.71 6.44 -2.47
C ALA A 270 0.03 6.74 -1.15
N PHE A 271 0.41 8.02 -0.96
CA PHE A 271 1.13 8.44 0.24
C PHE A 271 0.22 8.60 1.45
N ARG A 272 -1.08 8.84 1.26
CA ARG A 272 -2.07 8.71 2.34
C ARG A 272 -2.15 7.28 2.86
N PHE A 273 -2.22 6.28 1.97
CA PHE A 273 -2.23 4.87 2.35
C PHE A 273 -0.95 4.48 3.11
N LEU A 274 0.22 4.79 2.52
CA LEU A 274 1.52 4.47 3.10
C LEU A 274 1.67 5.05 4.51
N ASN A 275 1.40 6.35 4.67
CA ASN A 275 1.53 7.01 5.97
C ASN A 275 0.52 6.47 7.00
N GLY A 276 -0.72 6.21 6.59
CA GLY A 276 -1.70 5.57 7.48
C GLY A 276 -1.23 4.20 7.97
N TYR A 277 -0.62 3.40 7.09
CA TYR A 277 -0.05 2.11 7.44
C TYR A 277 1.16 2.25 8.39
N LEU A 278 2.10 3.15 8.08
CA LEU A 278 3.31 3.39 8.88
C LEU A 278 2.99 3.93 10.27
N GLU A 279 2.05 4.88 10.39
CA GLU A 279 1.65 5.44 11.69
C GLU A 279 1.03 4.38 12.60
N LEU A 280 0.27 3.43 12.04
CA LEU A 280 -0.34 2.33 12.78
C LEU A 280 0.70 1.27 13.18
N THR A 281 1.53 0.84 12.24
CA THR A 281 2.45 -0.30 12.44
C THR A 281 3.78 0.09 13.07
N GLY A 282 4.25 1.31 12.83
CA GLY A 282 5.61 1.76 13.19
C GLY A 282 6.69 1.23 12.26
N ASP A 283 6.29 0.63 11.12
CA ASP A 283 7.20 -0.04 10.19
C ASP A 283 7.98 0.94 9.28
N TYR A 284 8.55 1.98 9.87
CA TYR A 284 9.38 2.95 9.14
C TYR A 284 10.64 2.30 8.55
N ALA A 285 11.16 1.25 9.19
CA ALA A 285 12.30 0.50 8.67
C ALA A 285 12.01 -0.17 7.31
N GLY A 286 10.75 -0.54 7.05
CA GLY A 286 10.34 -1.09 5.75
C GLY A 286 10.52 -0.11 4.59
N VAL A 287 10.51 1.21 4.84
CA VAL A 287 10.69 2.23 3.80
C VAL A 287 12.05 2.12 3.09
N ASN A 288 13.07 1.57 3.76
CA ASN A 288 14.37 1.25 3.14
C ASN A 288 14.26 0.27 1.97
N LEU A 289 13.19 -0.53 1.89
CA LEU A 289 12.93 -1.47 0.79
C LEU A 289 11.87 -0.96 -0.20
N LEU A 290 11.24 0.17 0.09
CA LEU A 290 10.03 0.60 -0.63
C LEU A 290 10.33 0.88 -2.11
N ARG A 291 11.43 1.58 -2.43
CA ARG A 291 11.79 1.92 -3.82
C ARG A 291 12.05 0.67 -4.65
N PHE A 292 12.82 -0.28 -4.11
CA PHE A 292 13.01 -1.60 -4.72
C PHE A 292 11.67 -2.31 -4.95
N TYR A 293 10.81 -2.40 -3.93
CA TYR A 293 9.54 -3.10 -4.08
C TYR A 293 8.57 -2.40 -5.04
N LEU A 294 8.51 -1.06 -5.08
CA LEU A 294 7.73 -0.31 -6.06
C LEU A 294 8.17 -0.65 -7.49
N ALA A 295 9.48 -0.62 -7.75
CA ALA A 295 10.03 -0.96 -9.06
C ALA A 295 9.81 -2.43 -9.41
N TYR A 296 10.04 -3.35 -8.47
CA TYR A 296 9.78 -4.78 -8.65
C TYR A 296 8.30 -5.04 -9.01
N ARG A 297 7.36 -4.45 -8.27
CA ARG A 297 5.91 -4.63 -8.53
C ARG A 297 5.49 -4.00 -9.86
N ALA A 298 6.07 -2.85 -10.22
CA ALA A 298 5.88 -2.27 -11.55
C ALA A 298 6.39 -3.22 -12.65
N MET A 299 7.57 -3.83 -12.50
CA MET A 299 8.11 -4.82 -13.45
C MET A 299 7.20 -6.06 -13.59
N VAL A 300 6.60 -6.53 -12.49
CA VAL A 300 5.61 -7.62 -12.54
C VAL A 300 4.40 -7.21 -13.40
N ARG A 301 3.87 -5.99 -13.22
CA ARG A 301 2.74 -5.50 -14.02
C ARG A 301 3.10 -5.22 -15.48
N ALA A 302 4.30 -4.72 -15.75
CA ALA A 302 4.84 -4.58 -17.10
C ALA A 302 4.85 -5.93 -17.83
N LYS A 303 5.44 -6.95 -17.20
CA LYS A 303 5.47 -8.32 -17.72
C LYS A 303 4.08 -8.85 -18.04
N ILE A 304 3.16 -8.77 -17.09
CA ILE A 304 1.79 -9.27 -17.27
C ILE A 304 1.11 -8.55 -18.46
N SER A 305 1.29 -7.24 -18.58
CA SER A 305 0.70 -6.44 -19.64
C SER A 305 1.30 -6.78 -21.02
N ALA A 306 2.61 -7.00 -21.10
CA ALA A 306 3.28 -7.45 -22.33
C ALA A 306 2.84 -8.85 -22.77
N ILE A 307 2.67 -9.79 -21.82
CA ILE A 307 2.13 -11.13 -22.11
C ILE A 307 0.73 -11.01 -22.73
N PHE A 308 -0.13 -10.16 -22.16
CA PHE A 308 -1.48 -9.96 -22.67
C PHE A 308 -1.48 -9.32 -24.06
N ALA A 309 -0.58 -8.36 -24.32
CA ALA A 309 -0.46 -7.74 -25.64
C ALA A 309 -0.11 -8.74 -26.76
N ARG A 310 0.61 -9.82 -26.43
CA ARG A 310 1.02 -10.86 -27.39
C ARG A 310 0.00 -12.00 -27.55
N GLN A 311 -0.91 -12.20 -26.58
CA GLN A 311 -1.98 -13.21 -26.64
C GLN A 311 -3.20 -12.66 -27.40
N ARG A 312 -3.12 -12.61 -28.74
CA ARG A 312 -4.07 -11.94 -29.64
C ARG A 312 -5.49 -12.54 -29.70
N ASP A 313 -5.70 -13.80 -29.32
CA ASP A 313 -6.92 -14.54 -29.69
C ASP A 313 -8.00 -14.71 -28.61
N THR A 314 -7.84 -14.17 -27.39
CA THR A 314 -8.73 -14.55 -26.27
C THR A 314 -9.43 -13.42 -25.53
N ARG A 315 -9.19 -12.13 -25.86
CA ARG A 315 -9.74 -11.01 -25.07
C ARG A 315 -10.08 -9.76 -25.89
N PRO A 316 -11.04 -8.93 -25.40
CA PRO A 316 -11.50 -7.72 -26.08
C PRO A 316 -10.59 -6.49 -25.92
N GLU A 317 -9.48 -6.57 -25.17
CA GLU A 317 -8.56 -5.42 -25.04
C GLU A 317 -7.63 -5.30 -26.26
N PRO A 318 -7.54 -4.12 -26.89
CA PRO A 318 -6.62 -3.92 -28.01
C PRO A 318 -5.16 -4.11 -27.55
N ALA A 319 -4.39 -4.93 -28.27
CA ALA A 319 -2.98 -5.20 -27.99
C ALA A 319 -2.13 -3.92 -27.77
N GLY A 320 -2.45 -2.84 -28.48
CA GLY A 320 -1.79 -1.54 -28.31
C GLY A 320 -1.97 -0.92 -26.92
N ARG A 321 -3.15 -1.09 -26.28
CA ARG A 321 -3.38 -0.58 -24.91
C ARG A 321 -2.57 -1.37 -23.88
N ALA A 322 -2.51 -2.69 -24.03
CA ALA A 322 -1.74 -3.55 -23.13
C ALA A 322 -0.23 -3.27 -23.23
N MET A 323 0.29 -3.00 -24.43
CA MET A 323 1.69 -2.60 -24.58
C MET A 323 1.96 -1.20 -24.02
N ALA A 324 1.06 -0.23 -24.24
CA ALA A 324 1.19 1.09 -23.62
C ALA A 324 1.19 1.02 -22.08
N ALA A 325 0.38 0.13 -21.49
CA ALA A 325 0.44 -0.13 -20.05
C ALA A 325 1.79 -0.73 -19.63
N CYS A 326 2.35 -1.66 -20.41
CA CYS A 326 3.71 -2.17 -20.17
C CYS A 326 4.74 -1.05 -20.13
N HIS A 327 4.76 -0.16 -21.13
CA HIS A 327 5.67 0.98 -21.16
C HIS A 327 5.46 1.95 -19.98
N GLY A 328 4.20 2.19 -19.59
CA GLY A 328 3.86 2.97 -18.40
C GLY A 328 4.50 2.41 -17.12
N TYR A 329 4.42 1.08 -16.92
CA TYR A 329 5.04 0.42 -15.78
C TYR A 329 6.58 0.47 -15.82
N LEU A 330 7.21 0.34 -17.00
CA LEU A 330 8.66 0.50 -17.13
C LEU A 330 9.12 1.93 -16.79
N ALA A 331 8.35 2.93 -17.21
CA ALA A 331 8.61 4.33 -16.86
C ALA A 331 8.43 4.56 -15.36
N LEU A 332 7.40 3.99 -14.75
CA LEU A 332 7.17 4.07 -13.31
C LEU A 332 8.31 3.42 -12.50
N ALA A 333 8.74 2.21 -12.88
CA ALA A 333 9.88 1.54 -12.27
C ALA A 333 11.14 2.41 -12.31
N SER A 334 11.42 3.03 -13.47
CA SER A 334 12.55 3.95 -13.65
C SER A 334 12.42 5.16 -12.72
N LYS A 335 11.22 5.74 -12.62
CA LYS A 335 10.95 6.89 -11.75
C LYS A 335 11.16 6.58 -10.27
N CYS A 336 10.74 5.40 -9.80
CA CYS A 336 10.91 5.00 -8.40
C CYS A 336 12.40 4.82 -8.01
N LEU A 337 13.25 4.42 -8.97
CA LEU A 337 14.69 4.20 -8.77
C LEU A 337 15.54 5.42 -9.12
N ALA A 338 14.96 6.46 -9.72
CA ALA A 338 15.67 7.70 -9.99
C ALA A 338 16.24 8.28 -8.69
N PRO A 339 17.50 8.77 -8.68
CA PRO A 339 18.10 9.43 -7.52
C PRO A 339 17.19 10.55 -6.99
N GLN A 340 17.00 10.60 -5.68
CA GLN A 340 16.19 11.61 -5.02
C GLN A 340 17.07 12.49 -4.14
N ARG A 341 16.75 13.79 -4.09
CA ARG A 341 17.25 14.72 -3.08
C ARG A 341 16.07 15.12 -2.21
N PRO A 342 15.77 14.36 -1.14
CA PRO A 342 14.59 14.62 -0.32
C PRO A 342 14.78 15.89 0.51
N ALA A 343 13.67 16.50 0.91
CA ALA A 343 13.66 17.61 1.86
C ALA A 343 13.26 17.12 3.26
N LEU A 344 13.86 17.72 4.29
CA LEU A 344 13.41 17.59 5.67
C LEU A 344 12.48 18.75 6.00
N ILE A 345 11.26 18.43 6.40
CA ILE A 345 10.21 19.38 6.72
C ILE A 345 9.80 19.18 8.17
N ILE A 346 9.72 20.24 8.95
CA ILE A 346 9.17 20.21 10.30
C ILE A 346 7.92 21.10 10.38
N THR A 347 6.95 20.72 11.19
CA THR A 347 5.84 21.61 11.53
C THR A 347 6.22 22.49 12.71
N HIS A 348 5.70 23.71 12.76
CA HIS A 348 5.87 24.62 13.90
C HIS A 348 4.50 25.19 14.26
N GLY A 349 4.09 25.05 15.53
CA GLY A 349 2.86 25.66 16.03
C GLY A 349 2.21 24.95 17.20
N LEU A 350 1.29 25.65 17.86
CA LEU A 350 0.61 25.17 19.07
C LEU A 350 -0.38 24.03 18.78
N PRO A 351 -0.74 23.21 19.78
CA PRO A 351 -1.86 22.27 19.64
C PRO A 351 -3.15 22.98 19.22
N GLY A 352 -3.92 22.37 18.32
CA GLY A 352 -5.13 22.97 17.77
C GLY A 352 -4.93 23.94 16.59
N SER A 353 -3.69 24.29 16.21
CA SER A 353 -3.45 25.20 15.07
C SER A 353 -3.74 24.60 13.70
N GLY A 354 -3.87 23.28 13.61
CA GLY A 354 -4.09 22.57 12.34
C GLY A 354 -2.82 21.99 11.71
N LYS A 355 -1.72 21.86 12.49
CA LYS A 355 -0.47 21.23 12.01
C LYS A 355 -0.68 19.92 11.27
N THR A 356 -1.40 18.98 11.89
CA THR A 356 -1.66 17.67 11.29
C THR A 356 -2.47 17.77 9.99
N THR A 357 -3.35 18.76 9.85
CA THR A 357 -4.09 19.03 8.61
C THR A 357 -3.16 19.50 7.50
N VAL A 358 -2.32 20.49 7.78
CA VAL A 358 -1.34 21.02 6.82
C VAL A 358 -0.32 19.94 6.46
N ALA A 359 0.21 19.20 7.45
CA ALA A 359 1.12 18.08 7.24
C ALA A 359 0.50 16.96 6.40
N GLN A 360 -0.78 16.66 6.61
CA GLN A 360 -1.51 15.67 5.80
C GLN A 360 -1.60 16.07 4.33
N ALA A 361 -1.85 17.35 4.05
CA ALA A 361 -1.90 17.79 2.67
C ALA A 361 -0.51 17.98 2.05
N ALA A 362 0.49 18.35 2.86
CA ALA A 362 1.88 18.42 2.43
C ALA A 362 2.41 17.04 2.03
N LEU A 363 2.16 15.99 2.81
CA LEU A 363 2.60 14.62 2.43
C LEU A 363 1.92 14.13 1.16
N GLU A 364 0.63 14.47 0.95
CA GLU A 364 -0.13 14.06 -0.24
C GLU A 364 0.40 14.74 -1.51
N ARG A 365 0.87 15.99 -1.40
CA ARG A 365 1.42 16.75 -2.53
C ARG A 365 2.90 16.44 -2.81
N LEU A 366 3.70 16.28 -1.76
CA LEU A 366 5.15 16.12 -1.85
C LEU A 366 5.60 14.67 -1.87
N GLN A 367 4.67 13.70 -1.77
CA GLN A 367 5.02 12.28 -1.69
C GLN A 367 5.95 12.02 -0.50
N ALA A 368 5.63 12.62 0.65
CA ALA A 368 6.46 12.60 1.84
C ALA A 368 6.03 11.49 2.82
N VAL A 369 6.99 11.03 3.63
CA VAL A 369 6.71 10.19 4.80
C VAL A 369 6.64 11.08 6.04
N ARG A 370 5.55 10.99 6.77
CA ARG A 370 5.28 11.73 8.00
C ARG A 370 5.60 10.89 9.23
N ILE A 371 6.30 11.51 10.17
CA ILE A 371 6.51 11.00 11.51
C ILE A 371 5.74 11.90 12.47
N ARG A 372 4.82 11.35 13.25
CA ARG A 372 4.02 12.11 14.22
C ARG A 372 4.56 11.92 15.62
N SER A 373 4.95 13.02 16.25
CA SER A 373 5.47 13.03 17.63
C SER A 373 4.51 12.37 18.63
N ASP A 374 3.22 12.66 18.58
CA ASP A 374 2.23 12.07 19.50
C ASP A 374 2.09 10.55 19.34
N VAL A 375 2.23 10.04 18.11
CA VAL A 375 2.15 8.60 17.81
C VAL A 375 3.41 7.90 18.29
N GLU A 376 4.59 8.43 17.94
CA GLU A 376 5.86 7.80 18.30
C GLU A 376 6.17 7.94 19.79
N ARG A 377 5.72 9.01 20.44
CA ARG A 377 5.76 9.14 21.90
C ARG A 377 5.00 7.98 22.54
N LYS A 378 3.73 7.76 22.19
CA LYS A 378 2.94 6.63 22.74
C LYS A 378 3.61 5.29 22.47
N ARG A 379 4.09 5.07 21.25
CA ARG A 379 4.81 3.85 20.86
C ARG A 379 6.05 3.58 21.72
N LEU A 380 6.85 4.61 22.02
CA LEU A 380 8.03 4.49 22.89
C LEU A 380 7.70 4.05 24.32
N PHE A 381 6.47 4.31 24.78
CA PHE A 381 5.98 3.94 26.10
C PHE A 381 5.00 2.75 26.06
N GLY A 382 4.96 1.99 24.95
CA GLY A 382 4.16 0.77 24.83
C GLY A 382 2.66 0.98 24.65
N LEU A 383 2.21 2.21 24.38
CA LEU A 383 0.80 2.56 24.18
C LEU A 383 0.43 2.49 22.69
N ALA A 384 -0.82 2.08 22.41
CA ALA A 384 -1.34 2.16 21.04
C ALA A 384 -1.53 3.64 20.61
N PRO A 385 -1.50 3.97 19.31
CA PRO A 385 -1.55 5.37 18.84
C PRO A 385 -2.73 6.20 19.37
N LEU A 386 -3.88 5.57 19.58
CA LEU A 386 -5.10 6.22 20.08
C LEU A 386 -5.36 5.96 21.57
N GLU A 387 -4.51 5.20 22.24
CA GLU A 387 -4.64 4.90 23.67
C GLU A 387 -4.31 6.14 24.49
N ARG A 388 -5.03 6.36 25.60
CA ARG A 388 -4.79 7.51 26.48
C ARG A 388 -3.69 7.20 27.47
N SER A 389 -2.63 8.00 27.49
CA SER A 389 -1.51 7.85 28.43
C SER A 389 -1.90 8.19 29.87
N ARG A 390 -2.93 9.02 30.06
CA ARG A 390 -3.34 9.62 31.34
C ARG A 390 -2.23 10.42 32.03
N SER A 391 -1.15 10.74 31.31
CA SER A 391 -0.04 11.54 31.83
C SER A 391 -0.41 13.02 31.83
N GLY A 392 -0.08 13.72 32.92
CA GLY A 392 -0.22 15.17 33.02
C GLY A 392 0.91 15.94 32.33
N VAL A 393 0.84 17.28 32.36
CA VAL A 393 1.94 18.15 31.90
C VAL A 393 3.20 17.87 32.72
N GLY A 394 4.30 17.55 32.05
CA GLY A 394 5.59 17.31 32.71
C GLY A 394 5.72 15.96 33.41
N ASP A 395 4.74 15.07 33.25
CA ASP A 395 4.71 13.75 33.90
C ASP A 395 4.64 12.62 32.86
N GLY A 396 5.03 11.41 33.26
CA GLY A 396 4.99 10.20 32.45
C GLY A 396 5.66 10.39 31.08
N ILE A 397 4.87 10.20 30.01
CA ILE A 397 5.35 10.32 28.63
C ILE A 397 5.69 11.77 28.23
N TYR A 398 5.24 12.76 29.00
CA TYR A 398 5.44 14.20 28.79
C TYR A 398 6.49 14.82 29.73
N SER A 399 7.19 14.00 30.52
CA SER A 399 8.37 14.43 31.28
C SER A 399 9.47 15.01 30.38
N ALA A 400 10.42 15.73 30.97
CA ALA A 400 11.58 16.26 30.23
C ALA A 400 12.36 15.14 29.53
N GLU A 401 12.62 14.04 30.25
CA GLU A 401 13.27 12.85 29.71
C GLU A 401 12.43 12.20 28.61
N GLY A 402 11.11 12.03 28.83
CA GLY A 402 10.22 11.45 27.82
C GLY A 402 10.16 12.27 26.54
N THR A 403 10.19 13.60 26.67
CA THR A 403 10.26 14.52 25.53
C THR A 403 11.60 14.40 24.81
N GLN A 404 12.73 14.39 25.52
CA GLN A 404 14.04 14.21 24.93
C GLN A 404 14.16 12.88 24.16
N ARG A 405 13.70 11.77 24.76
CA ARG A 405 13.67 10.44 24.12
C ARG A 405 12.78 10.43 22.87
N THR A 406 11.64 11.12 22.91
CA THR A 406 10.76 11.26 21.74
C THR A 406 11.46 11.98 20.62
N TYR A 407 12.04 13.16 20.86
CA TYR A 407 12.71 13.93 19.82
C TYR A 407 13.95 13.22 19.26
N ALA A 408 14.73 12.52 20.10
CA ALA A 408 15.83 11.67 19.64
C ALA A 408 15.32 10.55 18.70
N ARG A 409 14.18 9.92 19.02
CA ARG A 409 13.56 8.91 18.15
C ARG A 409 13.08 9.51 16.83
N LEU A 410 12.43 10.67 16.86
CA LEU A 410 11.98 11.38 15.65
C LEU A 410 13.16 11.75 14.76
N HIS A 411 14.26 12.20 15.36
CA HIS A 411 15.50 12.54 14.66
C HIS A 411 16.12 11.31 13.98
N GLN A 412 16.21 10.17 14.69
CA GLN A 412 16.72 8.93 14.10
C GLN A 412 15.83 8.45 12.94
N LEU A 413 14.51 8.45 13.12
CA LEU A 413 13.57 8.07 12.07
C LEU A 413 13.67 9.00 10.86
N ALA A 414 13.82 10.31 11.08
CA ALA A 414 14.01 11.27 10.01
C ALA A 414 15.28 10.98 9.21
N ARG A 415 16.41 10.73 9.90
CA ARG A 415 17.66 10.33 9.25
C ARG A 415 17.49 9.08 8.39
N ASP A 416 16.91 8.02 8.95
CA ASP A 416 16.72 6.74 8.24
C ASP A 416 15.87 6.91 6.97
N LEU A 417 14.77 7.67 7.05
CA LEU A 417 13.86 7.91 5.93
C LEU A 417 14.46 8.84 4.85
N LEU A 418 15.24 9.85 5.26
CA LEU A 418 15.96 10.71 4.34
C LEU A 418 17.05 9.90 3.60
N THR A 419 17.76 9.02 4.30
CA THR A 419 18.72 8.08 3.69
C THR A 419 18.03 7.12 2.71
N ALA A 420 16.80 6.68 3.01
CA ALA A 420 15.99 5.90 2.07
C ALA A 420 15.50 6.71 0.85
N GLY A 421 15.74 8.02 0.81
CA GLY A 421 15.48 8.88 -0.35
C GLY A 421 14.07 9.48 -0.40
N PHE A 422 13.33 9.51 0.72
CA PHE A 422 11.97 10.07 0.77
C PHE A 422 11.95 11.44 1.46
N PRO A 423 11.17 12.41 0.97
CA PRO A 423 10.90 13.64 1.73
C PRO A 423 10.27 13.28 3.09
N VAL A 424 10.72 13.93 4.15
CA VAL A 424 10.26 13.63 5.52
C VAL A 424 9.55 14.82 6.12
N ILE A 425 8.38 14.58 6.72
CA ILE A 425 7.66 15.56 7.53
C ILE A 425 7.67 15.10 8.99
N VAL A 426 8.28 15.88 9.88
CA VAL A 426 8.19 15.65 11.32
C VAL A 426 7.08 16.53 11.89
N ASP A 427 5.93 15.92 12.19
CA ASP A 427 4.75 16.58 12.75
C ASP A 427 4.86 16.62 14.30
N ALA A 428 5.42 17.71 14.79
CA ALA A 428 5.55 18.03 16.21
C ALA A 428 5.31 19.53 16.48
N ALA A 429 5.30 19.94 17.75
CA ALA A 429 5.05 21.33 18.09
C ALA A 429 6.25 22.25 17.79
N PHE A 430 7.48 21.76 18.00
CA PHE A 430 8.74 22.46 17.73
C PHE A 430 8.83 23.87 18.34
N LEU A 431 8.38 24.02 19.60
CA LEU A 431 8.23 25.34 20.22
C LEU A 431 9.54 25.94 20.73
N ARG A 432 10.59 25.13 20.89
CA ARG A 432 11.91 25.54 21.37
C ARG A 432 12.92 25.59 20.23
N GLN A 433 13.78 26.61 20.21
CA GLN A 433 14.84 26.79 19.22
C GLN A 433 15.78 25.58 19.19
N ALA A 434 16.18 25.05 20.35
CA ALA A 434 17.07 23.89 20.42
C ALA A 434 16.48 22.65 19.71
N GLU A 435 15.16 22.45 19.76
CA GLU A 435 14.49 21.35 19.06
C GLU A 435 14.51 21.56 17.55
N ARG A 436 14.31 22.80 17.08
CA ARG A 436 14.33 23.15 15.65
C ARG A 436 15.74 23.03 15.07
N GLU A 437 16.72 23.51 15.81
CA GLU A 437 18.13 23.51 15.44
C GLU A 437 18.67 22.08 15.23
N GLN A 438 18.26 21.12 16.06
CA GLN A 438 18.64 19.70 15.89
C GLN A 438 18.25 19.16 14.50
N PHE A 439 17.05 19.46 14.01
CA PHE A 439 16.61 18.98 12.70
C PHE A 439 17.20 19.81 11.55
N ARG A 440 17.47 21.10 11.78
CA ARG A 440 18.20 21.92 10.82
C ARG A 440 19.63 21.40 10.62
N GLN A 441 20.31 21.02 11.70
CA GLN A 441 21.64 20.40 11.65
C GLN A 441 21.63 19.08 10.90
N LEU A 442 20.64 18.20 11.15
CA LEU A 442 20.46 16.96 10.38
C LEU A 442 20.36 17.22 8.87
N ALA A 443 19.55 18.18 8.46
CA ALA A 443 19.42 18.54 7.04
C ALA A 443 20.76 19.07 6.48
N CYS A 444 21.46 19.91 7.24
CA CYS A 444 22.76 20.46 6.87
C CYS A 444 23.84 19.37 6.71
N GLU A 445 23.96 18.45 7.67
CA GLU A 445 24.88 17.31 7.63
C GLU A 445 24.66 16.42 6.40
N MET A 446 23.41 16.27 5.97
CA MET A 446 23.03 15.46 4.82
C MET A 446 23.05 16.25 3.50
N GLY A 447 23.29 17.57 3.54
CA GLY A 447 23.23 18.44 2.36
C GLY A 447 21.84 18.53 1.74
N LEU A 448 20.79 18.49 2.56
CA LEU A 448 19.38 18.45 2.12
C LEU A 448 18.65 19.76 2.43
N PRO A 449 17.62 20.13 1.64
CA PRO A 449 16.77 21.25 1.96
C PRO A 449 16.05 21.06 3.30
N PHE A 450 15.98 22.12 4.10
CA PHE A 450 15.23 22.20 5.36
C PHE A 450 14.10 23.22 5.23
N VAL A 451 12.89 22.85 5.63
CA VAL A 451 11.72 23.74 5.57
C VAL A 451 10.90 23.64 6.86
N MET A 452 10.46 24.79 7.36
CA MET A 452 9.55 24.90 8.50
C MET A 452 8.16 25.31 8.05
N LEU A 453 7.14 24.52 8.38
CA LEU A 453 5.74 24.89 8.17
C LEU A 453 5.26 25.63 9.43
N ASN A 454 5.17 26.94 9.42
CA ASN A 454 4.67 27.73 10.54
C ASN A 454 3.14 27.86 10.48
N ILE A 455 2.42 27.14 11.34
CA ILE A 455 0.96 27.14 11.35
C ILE A 455 0.46 28.01 12.50
N ARG A 456 -0.13 29.16 12.14
CA ARG A 456 -0.69 30.14 13.07
C ARG A 456 -2.22 30.07 13.07
N SER A 457 -2.82 30.26 14.24
CA SER A 457 -4.28 30.41 14.35
C SER A 457 -4.62 31.31 15.54
N ALA A 458 -5.77 31.99 15.46
CA ALA A 458 -6.23 32.83 16.56
C ALA A 458 -6.45 32.00 17.86
N PRO A 459 -6.14 32.53 19.06
CA PRO A 459 -6.29 31.79 20.31
C PRO A 459 -7.70 31.23 20.55
N ALA A 460 -8.74 31.92 20.09
CA ALA A 460 -10.13 31.45 20.16
C ALA A 460 -10.34 30.17 19.34
N ILE A 461 -9.77 30.10 18.13
CA ILE A 461 -9.84 28.94 17.23
C ILE A 461 -9.09 27.76 17.84
N LEU A 462 -7.90 27.98 18.42
CA LEU A 462 -7.12 26.94 19.09
C LEU A 462 -7.94 26.26 20.20
N ARG A 463 -8.55 27.06 21.09
CA ARG A 463 -9.37 26.57 22.19
C ARG A 463 -10.59 25.80 21.69
N GLN A 464 -11.30 26.34 20.71
CA GLN A 464 -12.47 25.69 20.11
C GLN A 464 -12.12 24.32 19.51
N ARG A 465 -11.01 24.23 18.75
CA ARG A 465 -10.56 22.97 18.13
C ARG A 465 -10.14 21.93 19.15
N ILE A 466 -9.46 22.33 20.23
CA ILE A 466 -9.08 21.41 21.32
C ILE A 466 -10.35 20.83 21.97
N LEU A 467 -11.34 21.66 22.31
CA LEU A 467 -12.59 21.21 22.90
C LEU A 467 -13.36 20.24 21.99
N GLN A 468 -13.46 20.54 20.69
CA GLN A 468 -14.08 19.65 19.70
C GLN A 468 -13.33 18.32 19.55
N ARG A 469 -12.01 18.31 19.70
CA ARG A 469 -11.20 17.09 19.63
C ARG A 469 -11.40 16.22 20.87
N MET A 470 -11.45 16.82 22.05
CA MET A 470 -11.65 16.10 23.31
C MET A 470 -12.98 15.36 23.35
N THR A 471 -14.04 15.94 22.78
CA THR A 471 -15.37 15.29 22.69
C THR A 471 -15.39 14.12 21.70
N ARG A 472 -14.58 14.16 20.63
CA ARG A 472 -14.53 13.11 19.60
C ARG A 472 -13.67 11.89 19.98
N ALA A 473 -12.71 12.04 20.88
CA ALA A 473 -11.83 10.98 21.41
C ALA A 473 -11.19 10.05 20.33
N LYS A 474 -10.86 10.59 19.16
CA LYS A 474 -10.33 9.86 17.99
C LYS A 474 -8.97 10.35 17.51
N ASP A 475 -8.25 11.12 18.33
CA ASP A 475 -6.96 11.71 17.99
C ASP A 475 -5.85 11.13 18.89
N ALA A 476 -4.64 11.02 18.35
CA ALA A 476 -3.46 10.63 19.10
C ALA A 476 -3.02 11.73 20.07
N SER A 477 -3.30 12.99 19.74
CA SER A 477 -2.89 14.14 20.55
C SER A 477 -3.74 14.32 21.81
N GLU A 478 -3.08 14.42 22.97
CA GLU A 478 -3.74 14.49 24.29
C GLU A 478 -3.80 15.91 24.88
N ALA A 479 -3.34 16.92 24.13
CA ALA A 479 -3.32 18.29 24.65
C ALA A 479 -4.73 18.81 24.96
N ASP A 480 -4.92 19.26 26.19
CA ASP A 480 -6.11 19.97 26.67
C ASP A 480 -5.84 21.48 26.75
N LEU A 481 -6.77 22.23 27.37
CA LEU A 481 -6.64 23.68 27.52
C LEU A 481 -5.50 24.09 28.49
N GLN A 482 -5.19 23.27 29.49
CA GLN A 482 -4.10 23.53 30.43
C GLN A 482 -2.76 23.32 29.74
N VAL A 483 -2.62 22.23 28.96
CA VAL A 483 -1.46 21.97 28.10
C VAL A 483 -1.26 23.11 27.11
N LEU A 484 -2.32 23.63 26.49
CA LEU A 484 -2.21 24.77 25.56
C LEU A 484 -1.61 26.01 26.25
N GLN A 485 -2.05 26.36 27.46
CA GLN A 485 -1.53 27.52 28.19
C GLN A 485 -0.05 27.38 28.52
N VAL A 486 0.37 26.20 28.98
CA VAL A 486 1.79 25.93 29.30
C VAL A 486 2.65 26.04 28.04
N LEU A 487 2.19 25.45 26.93
CA LEU A 487 2.93 25.49 25.66
C LEU A 487 2.96 26.88 25.04
N GLN A 488 1.92 27.70 25.23
CA GLN A 488 1.91 29.11 24.83
C GLN A 488 2.98 29.91 25.57
N ALA A 489 3.14 29.69 26.88
CA ALA A 489 4.15 30.37 27.68
C ALA A 489 5.58 29.90 27.34
N ALA A 490 5.74 28.65 26.91
CA ALA A 490 7.03 28.06 26.58
C ALA A 490 7.46 28.23 25.11
N GLN A 491 6.66 28.92 24.28
CA GLN A 491 6.96 29.10 22.87
C GLN A 491 8.03 30.19 22.67
N GLU A 492 9.13 29.81 22.02
CA GLU A 492 10.20 30.73 21.63
C GLU A 492 9.93 31.27 20.22
N PRO A 493 10.22 32.57 19.95
CA PRO A 493 10.03 33.16 18.63
C PRO A 493 10.93 32.51 17.58
N LEU A 494 10.54 32.66 16.31
CA LEU A 494 11.38 32.27 15.18
C LEU A 494 12.50 33.29 14.99
N MET A 495 13.73 32.80 14.87
CA MET A 495 14.92 33.61 14.61
C MET A 495 14.96 34.07 13.14
N PRO A 496 15.65 35.17 12.80
CA PRO A 496 15.73 35.66 11.42
C PRO A 496 16.22 34.62 10.40
N GLU A 497 17.15 33.76 10.81
CA GLU A 497 17.68 32.66 9.99
C GLU A 497 16.62 31.57 9.72
N GLU A 498 15.73 31.33 10.69
CA GLU A 498 14.63 30.37 10.57
C GLU A 498 13.53 30.90 9.64
N LEU A 499 13.31 32.21 9.63
CA LEU A 499 12.32 32.84 8.74
C LEU A 499 12.65 32.63 7.26
N ALA A 500 13.94 32.54 6.90
CA ALA A 500 14.37 32.29 5.51
C ALA A 500 13.95 30.91 4.98
N CYS A 501 13.74 29.93 5.86
CA CYS A 501 13.31 28.57 5.52
C CYS A 501 11.88 28.27 6.00
N THR A 502 11.11 29.30 6.38
CA THR A 502 9.75 29.15 6.91
C THR A 502 8.68 29.44 5.85
N VAL A 503 7.64 28.61 5.84
CA VAL A 503 6.40 28.82 5.07
C VAL A 503 5.23 28.97 6.04
N ASP A 504 4.56 30.11 5.97
CA ASP A 504 3.41 30.41 6.83
C ASP A 504 2.11 29.82 6.32
N PHE A 505 1.32 29.25 7.23
CA PHE A 505 -0.06 28.82 7.01
C PHE A 505 -0.97 29.46 8.07
N LEU A 506 -2.06 30.08 7.61
CA LEU A 506 -3.07 30.68 8.48
C LEU A 506 -4.25 29.72 8.67
N ASP A 507 -4.67 29.60 9.93
CA ASP A 507 -5.81 28.82 10.42
C ASP A 507 -5.82 27.33 10.03
N GLY A 508 -4.72 26.80 9.49
CA GLY A 508 -4.69 25.46 8.91
C GLY A 508 -5.66 25.29 7.75
N ASP A 509 -6.08 26.39 7.11
CA ASP A 509 -6.93 26.34 5.93
C ASP A 509 -6.13 25.86 4.71
N MET A 510 -6.76 25.02 3.90
CA MET A 510 -6.15 24.39 2.74
C MET A 510 -6.46 25.15 1.45
N THR A 511 -7.52 25.95 1.44
CA THR A 511 -8.06 26.61 0.24
C THR A 511 -7.53 28.02 0.01
N GLY A 512 -7.16 28.76 1.07
CA GLY A 512 -6.62 30.13 0.95
C GLY A 512 -5.10 30.27 0.83
N ASN A 513 -4.33 29.18 0.81
CA ASN A 513 -2.87 29.19 1.02
C ASN A 513 -2.04 28.83 -0.25
N GLU A 514 -2.51 29.14 -1.46
CA GLU A 514 -1.78 28.81 -2.70
C GLU A 514 -0.35 29.36 -2.76
N ALA A 515 -0.14 30.60 -2.29
CA ALA A 515 1.18 31.21 -2.19
C ALA A 515 2.12 30.38 -1.29
N SER A 516 1.62 29.91 -0.15
CA SER A 516 2.36 29.04 0.77
C SER A 516 2.71 27.70 0.13
N TRP A 517 1.79 27.08 -0.62
CA TRP A 517 2.06 25.85 -1.36
C TRP A 517 3.11 26.02 -2.45
N SER A 518 3.08 27.16 -3.14
CA SER A 518 4.10 27.52 -4.15
C SER A 518 5.48 27.72 -3.51
N ALA A 519 5.54 28.46 -2.39
CA ALA A 519 6.76 28.65 -1.62
C ALA A 519 7.33 27.34 -1.09
N LEU A 520 6.48 26.46 -0.53
CA LEU A 520 6.88 25.13 -0.08
C LEU A 520 7.49 24.32 -1.23
N LYS A 521 6.82 24.28 -2.38
CA LYS A 521 7.34 23.56 -3.55
C LYS A 521 8.71 24.09 -3.98
N LYS A 522 8.91 25.42 -3.99
CA LYS A 522 10.19 26.05 -4.34
C LYS A 522 11.29 25.68 -3.34
N LEU A 523 11.02 25.74 -2.04
CA LEU A 523 12.00 25.45 -1.00
C LEU A 523 12.36 23.95 -0.90
N THR A 524 11.43 23.07 -1.25
CA THR A 524 11.67 21.62 -1.29
C THR A 524 12.27 21.13 -2.60
N ALA A 525 12.33 21.97 -3.64
CA ALA A 525 12.95 21.60 -4.90
C ALA A 525 14.47 21.42 -4.71
N PRO A 526 15.10 20.47 -5.41
CA PRO A 526 16.55 20.35 -5.39
C PRO A 526 17.15 21.66 -5.89
N GLN A 527 17.93 22.35 -5.05
CA GLN A 527 18.72 23.48 -5.52
C GLN A 527 19.92 22.94 -6.31
N ASP A 528 20.13 23.48 -7.50
CA ASP A 528 21.29 23.16 -8.31
C ASP A 528 22.53 23.75 -7.60
N PRO A 529 23.53 22.94 -7.21
CA PRO A 529 24.71 23.44 -6.50
C PRO A 529 25.61 24.37 -7.35
N SER A 530 25.15 24.78 -8.54
CA SER A 530 25.81 25.71 -9.45
C SER A 530 25.24 27.14 -9.41
N GLN A 531 24.41 27.49 -8.41
CA GLN A 531 23.96 28.87 -8.12
C GLN A 531 24.50 29.42 -6.81
#